data_AF-A0A7K0LZY0-F1
#
_entry.id   AF-A0A7K0LZY0-F1
#
_cell.length_a   1.000
_cell.length_b   1.000
_cell.length_c   1.000
_cell.angle_alpha   90.00
_cell.angle_beta   90.00
_cell.angle_gamma   90.00
#
_symmetry.space_group_name_H-M   'P 1'
#
loop_
_entity.id
_entity.type
_entity.pdbx_description
1 polymer ?
#
loop_
_entity_poly.entity_id
_entity_poly.type
_entity_poly.pdbx_seq_one_letter_code
_entity_poly.pdbx_strand_id
1 'polypeptide(L)'
;MGPKKSAAANLQLASKIAIWAKKFNLSEDAYISRLVPSVEKGADLDYWATYDATEMLPYPEIKSGLRENSISERLITFRNVMVFVPVAFTWAGISQATTAFSSYSESNPNKIVNFFDFWENGYGVLNKFWTLSNIARIDFLLLTLVIITSLAIAYFQQTSKVRRNAEKDEIDQERLNIALDVNEYLFRFRALTPVVLNQSISAAIRDLRASSSSVGKLMKSSEKSAAELAKGSAIRQQLSSIQKLVEKFQK
;
A
#
# COMPACT_ATOMS: atom_id res chain seq x y z
N MET A 1 -26.48 -46.44 -13.37
CA MET A 1 -25.07 -46.07 -13.04
C MET A 1 -25.05 -44.59 -12.70
N GLY A 2 -25.01 -44.18 -11.42
CA GLY A 2 -25.28 -42.77 -11.07
C GLY A 2 -24.80 -42.19 -9.73
N PRO A 3 -24.57 -42.95 -8.63
CA PRO A 3 -24.21 -42.31 -7.35
C PRO A 3 -22.71 -42.31 -7.00
N LYS A 4 -21.91 -43.28 -7.47
CA LYS A 4 -20.51 -43.46 -7.00
C LYS A 4 -19.53 -42.36 -7.43
N LYS A 5 -19.77 -41.71 -8.58
CA LYS A 5 -18.84 -40.71 -9.15
C LYS A 5 -18.97 -39.34 -8.45
N SER A 6 -20.17 -39.01 -7.94
CA SER A 6 -20.41 -37.79 -7.16
C SER A 6 -19.77 -37.91 -5.77
N ALA A 7 -20.02 -38.99 -5.02
CA ALA A 7 -19.47 -39.16 -3.67
C ALA A 7 -17.92 -39.03 -3.61
N ALA A 8 -17.22 -39.54 -4.62
CA ALA A 8 -15.77 -39.41 -4.73
C ALA A 8 -15.31 -37.96 -4.97
N ALA A 9 -16.03 -37.19 -5.80
CA ALA A 9 -15.71 -35.79 -6.08
C ALA A 9 -15.95 -34.89 -4.85
N ASN A 10 -17.01 -35.16 -4.10
CA ASN A 10 -17.36 -34.46 -2.86
C ASN A 10 -16.22 -34.56 -1.82
N LEU A 11 -15.75 -35.79 -1.58
CA LEU A 11 -14.66 -36.08 -0.63
C LEU A 11 -13.34 -35.46 -1.08
N GLN A 12 -13.04 -35.48 -2.37
CA GLN A 12 -11.85 -34.84 -2.92
C GLN A 12 -11.87 -33.33 -2.70
N LEU A 13 -12.97 -32.65 -3.01
CA LEU A 13 -13.11 -31.21 -2.78
C LEU A 13 -13.02 -30.86 -1.29
N ALA A 14 -13.74 -31.57 -0.43
CA ALA A 14 -13.67 -31.38 1.03
C ALA A 14 -12.23 -31.54 1.55
N SER A 15 -11.50 -32.56 1.07
CA SER A 15 -10.10 -32.78 1.42
C SER A 15 -9.18 -31.64 0.96
N LYS A 16 -9.37 -31.12 -0.27
CA LYS A 16 -8.60 -29.99 -0.79
C LYS A 16 -8.78 -28.73 0.07
N ILE A 17 -10.04 -28.40 0.39
CA ILE A 17 -10.37 -27.25 1.25
C ILE A 17 -9.74 -27.43 2.63
N ALA A 18 -9.85 -28.62 3.23
CA ALA A 18 -9.29 -28.90 4.55
C ALA A 18 -7.75 -28.81 4.58
N ILE A 19 -7.07 -29.31 3.55
CA ILE A 19 -5.61 -29.21 3.42
C ILE A 19 -5.18 -27.75 3.30
N TRP A 20 -5.84 -26.98 2.43
CA TRP A 20 -5.58 -25.55 2.27
C TRP A 20 -5.82 -24.77 3.57
N ALA A 21 -6.95 -25.02 4.24
CA ALA A 21 -7.27 -24.39 5.51
C ALA A 21 -6.22 -24.71 6.59
N LYS A 22 -5.76 -25.97 6.66
CA LYS A 22 -4.72 -26.38 7.60
C LYS A 22 -3.38 -25.72 7.31
N LYS A 23 -2.99 -25.59 6.03
CA LYS A 23 -1.76 -24.93 5.60
C LYS A 23 -1.68 -23.48 6.11
N PHE A 24 -2.81 -22.78 6.11
CA PHE A 24 -2.89 -21.37 6.50
C PHE A 24 -3.42 -21.12 7.92
N ASN A 25 -3.59 -22.16 8.74
CA ASN A 25 -4.21 -22.09 10.09
C ASN A 25 -5.63 -21.49 10.09
N LEU A 26 -6.41 -21.75 9.04
CA LEU A 26 -7.79 -21.27 8.86
C LEU A 26 -8.82 -22.37 9.16
N SER A 27 -8.43 -23.50 9.76
CA SER A 27 -9.35 -24.61 10.04
C SER A 27 -10.51 -24.25 10.98
N GLU A 28 -10.32 -23.24 11.83
CA GLU A 28 -11.34 -22.75 12.77
C GLU A 28 -12.19 -21.61 12.20
N ASP A 29 -11.94 -21.19 10.95
CA ASP A 29 -12.71 -20.15 10.30
C ASP A 29 -14.20 -20.53 10.21
N ALA A 30 -15.09 -19.57 10.46
CA ALA A 30 -16.53 -19.81 10.55
C ALA A 30 -17.14 -20.31 9.24
N TYR A 31 -16.60 -19.91 8.09
CA TYR A 31 -17.06 -20.36 6.79
C TYR A 31 -16.52 -21.77 6.49
N ILE A 32 -15.21 -21.97 6.64
CA ILE A 32 -14.55 -23.25 6.34
C ILE A 32 -15.05 -24.39 7.23
N SER A 33 -15.16 -24.14 8.53
CA SER A 33 -15.58 -25.15 9.52
C SER A 33 -16.99 -25.70 9.27
N ARG A 34 -17.85 -24.92 8.60
CA ARG A 34 -19.21 -25.34 8.23
C ARG A 34 -19.29 -25.87 6.80
N LEU A 35 -18.54 -25.28 5.87
CA LEU A 35 -18.53 -25.70 4.47
C LEU A 35 -17.94 -27.10 4.30
N VAL A 36 -16.81 -27.41 4.95
CA VAL A 36 -16.11 -28.70 4.77
C VAL A 36 -17.01 -29.90 5.13
N PRO A 37 -17.67 -29.93 6.32
CA PRO A 37 -18.59 -31.02 6.65
C PRO A 37 -19.82 -31.10 5.75
N SER A 38 -20.35 -29.95 5.28
CA SER A 38 -21.48 -29.90 4.35
C SER A 38 -21.11 -30.50 2.99
N VAL A 39 -19.94 -30.17 2.45
CA VAL A 39 -19.43 -30.74 1.20
C VAL A 39 -19.11 -32.22 1.37
N GLU A 40 -18.51 -32.62 2.50
CA GLU A 40 -18.18 -34.02 2.80
C GLU A 40 -19.43 -34.91 2.88
N LYS A 41 -20.46 -34.46 3.59
CA LYS A 41 -21.73 -35.19 3.77
C LYS A 41 -22.70 -35.02 2.61
N GLY A 42 -22.45 -34.05 1.72
CA GLY A 42 -23.36 -33.66 0.64
C GLY A 42 -24.68 -33.06 1.15
N ALA A 43 -24.65 -32.37 2.30
CA ALA A 43 -25.81 -31.77 2.95
C ALA A 43 -25.79 -30.24 2.83
N ASP A 44 -26.98 -29.63 2.74
CA ASP A 44 -27.19 -28.17 2.67
C ASP A 44 -26.44 -27.48 1.50
N LEU A 45 -26.18 -28.21 0.41
CA LEU A 45 -25.40 -27.71 -0.73
C LEU A 45 -26.11 -26.57 -1.48
N ASP A 46 -27.44 -26.54 -1.43
CA ASP A 46 -28.29 -25.48 -1.98
C ASP A 46 -28.12 -24.15 -1.22
N TYR A 47 -28.02 -24.22 0.11
CA TYR A 47 -27.70 -23.06 0.95
C TYR A 47 -26.34 -22.49 0.58
N TRP A 48 -25.30 -23.33 0.53
CA TRP A 48 -23.94 -22.89 0.20
C TRP A 48 -23.81 -22.37 -1.24
N ALA A 49 -24.56 -22.91 -2.19
CA ALA A 49 -24.57 -22.45 -3.59
C ALA A 49 -25.16 -21.04 -3.79
N THR A 50 -25.81 -20.48 -2.77
CA THR A 50 -26.30 -19.09 -2.79
C THR A 50 -25.16 -18.09 -2.66
N TYR A 51 -24.08 -18.46 -1.97
CA TYR A 51 -22.93 -17.60 -1.73
C TYR A 51 -21.82 -17.81 -2.77
N ASP A 52 -21.07 -16.75 -3.05
CA ASP A 52 -19.87 -16.83 -3.88
C ASP A 52 -18.65 -17.18 -3.00
N ALA A 53 -18.01 -18.32 -3.28
CA ALA A 53 -16.83 -18.74 -2.54
C ALA A 53 -15.64 -17.78 -2.72
N THR A 54 -15.58 -17.01 -3.81
CA THR A 54 -14.52 -16.00 -4.03
C THR A 54 -14.61 -14.82 -3.07
N GLU A 55 -15.80 -14.55 -2.54
CA GLU A 55 -16.04 -13.50 -1.54
C GLU A 55 -15.98 -14.07 -0.12
N MET A 56 -16.50 -15.27 0.09
CA MET A 56 -16.64 -15.86 1.43
C MET A 56 -15.38 -16.55 1.98
N LEU A 57 -14.46 -17.01 1.11
CA LEU A 57 -13.23 -17.64 1.60
C LEU A 57 -12.36 -16.62 2.34
N PRO A 58 -11.84 -16.97 3.53
CA PRO A 58 -10.96 -16.09 4.29
C PRO A 58 -9.64 -15.80 3.55
N TYR A 59 -9.02 -14.67 3.88
CA TYR A 59 -7.70 -14.30 3.39
C TYR A 59 -6.63 -14.78 4.39
N PRO A 60 -5.68 -15.63 3.97
CA PRO A 60 -4.58 -16.04 4.83
C PRO A 60 -3.69 -14.87 5.26
N GLU A 61 -3.10 -14.99 6.45
CA GLU A 61 -2.10 -14.03 6.92
C GLU A 61 -0.76 -14.19 6.17
N ILE A 62 -0.23 -13.07 5.66
CA ILE A 62 1.07 -13.03 4.96
C ILE A 62 2.20 -12.94 6.01
N LYS A 63 3.03 -13.97 6.09
CA LYS A 63 4.09 -14.09 7.10
C LYS A 63 5.48 -13.69 6.58
N SER A 64 5.68 -13.67 5.28
CA SER A 64 6.93 -13.25 4.65
C SER A 64 7.18 -11.76 4.87
N GLY A 65 8.46 -11.40 4.95
CA GLY A 65 8.88 -10.01 5.14
C GLY A 65 8.60 -9.44 6.53
N LEU A 66 7.99 -10.18 7.46
CA LEU A 66 7.69 -9.68 8.82
C LEU A 66 8.95 -9.28 9.59
N ARG A 67 10.04 -10.06 9.47
CA ARG A 67 11.31 -9.79 10.14
C ARG A 67 11.96 -8.53 9.57
N GLU A 68 12.04 -8.42 8.26
CA GLU A 68 12.58 -7.27 7.54
C GLU A 68 11.77 -6.00 7.84
N ASN A 69 10.43 -6.12 7.90
CA ASN A 69 9.54 -5.04 8.30
C ASN A 69 9.84 -4.58 9.74
N SER A 70 9.88 -5.52 10.69
CA SER A 70 10.15 -5.23 12.11
C SER A 70 11.51 -4.58 12.32
N ILE A 71 12.55 -5.00 11.57
CA ILE A 71 13.87 -4.36 11.60
C ILE A 71 13.77 -2.93 11.07
N SER A 72 13.07 -2.72 9.95
CA SER A 72 12.91 -1.39 9.37
C SER A 72 12.18 -0.42 10.31
N GLU A 73 11.14 -0.86 11.02
CA GLU A 73 10.40 -0.05 11.99
C GLU A 73 11.25 0.37 13.19
N ARG A 74 12.08 -0.54 13.70
CA ARG A 74 13.06 -0.21 14.76
C ARG A 74 14.09 0.79 14.27
N LEU A 75 14.62 0.60 13.05
CA LEU A 75 15.58 1.52 12.45
C LEU A 75 14.97 2.91 12.19
N ILE A 76 13.69 3.00 11.81
CA ILE A 76 12.98 4.27 11.66
C ILE A 76 12.92 5.01 13.00
N THR A 77 12.52 4.30 14.05
CA THR A 77 12.43 4.89 15.40
C THR A 77 13.79 5.42 15.85
N PHE A 78 14.84 4.61 15.67
CA PHE A 78 16.21 4.99 15.98
C PHE A 78 16.68 6.21 15.17
N ARG A 79 16.49 6.19 13.85
CA ARG A 79 16.87 7.26 12.93
C ARG A 79 16.15 8.57 13.28
N ASN A 80 14.87 8.51 13.63
CA ASN A 80 14.08 9.69 13.98
C ASN A 80 14.63 10.41 15.21
N VAL A 81 15.10 9.67 16.22
CA VAL A 81 15.76 10.27 17.39
C VAL A 81 17.17 10.74 17.03
N MET A 82 17.92 9.91 16.28
CA MET A 82 19.32 10.19 15.93
C MET A 82 19.51 11.47 15.11
N VAL A 83 18.55 11.85 14.26
CA VAL A 83 18.61 13.09 13.46
C VAL A 83 18.82 14.34 14.33
N PHE A 84 18.39 14.31 15.59
CA PHE A 84 18.57 15.45 16.51
C PHE A 84 19.91 15.43 17.25
N VAL A 85 20.64 14.32 17.26
CA VAL A 85 21.90 14.17 18.00
C VAL A 85 23.00 15.10 17.49
N PRO A 86 23.27 15.25 16.17
CA PRO A 86 24.27 16.21 15.69
C PRO A 86 23.95 17.65 16.12
N VAL A 87 22.67 18.03 16.03
CA VAL A 87 22.23 19.37 16.44
C VAL A 87 22.45 19.55 17.95
N ALA A 88 22.02 18.61 18.77
CA ALA A 88 22.25 18.68 20.22
C ALA A 88 23.76 18.77 20.57
N PHE A 89 24.59 18.04 19.82
CA PHE A 89 26.04 18.00 20.04
C PHE A 89 26.72 19.33 19.67
N THR A 90 26.37 19.94 18.54
CA THR A 90 26.85 21.30 18.17
C THR A 90 26.50 22.33 19.24
N TRP A 91 25.26 22.36 19.71
CA TRP A 91 24.82 23.30 20.74
C TRP A 91 25.54 23.09 22.08
N ALA A 92 25.79 21.83 22.47
CA ALA A 92 26.60 21.53 23.64
C ALA A 92 28.04 22.06 23.49
N GLY A 93 28.63 21.88 22.30
CA GLY A 93 29.95 22.39 21.97
C GLY A 93 30.05 23.91 22.01
N ILE A 94 29.07 24.62 21.43
CA ILE A 94 28.98 26.08 21.51
C ILE A 94 28.90 26.52 22.97
N SER A 95 28.04 25.91 23.78
CA SER A 95 27.90 26.26 25.19
C SER A 95 29.22 26.14 25.96
N GLN A 96 29.96 25.05 25.75
CA GLN A 96 31.26 24.84 26.41
C GLN A 96 32.32 25.84 25.94
N ALA A 97 32.36 26.11 24.63
CA ALA A 97 33.27 27.09 24.06
C ALA A 97 32.98 28.51 24.56
N THR A 98 31.71 28.90 24.66
CA THR A 98 31.30 30.21 25.20
C THR A 98 31.71 30.37 26.65
N THR A 99 31.45 29.37 27.50
CA THR A 99 31.86 29.42 28.92
C THR A 99 33.38 29.55 29.05
N ALA A 100 34.16 28.75 28.30
CA ALA A 100 35.61 28.83 28.35
C ALA A 100 36.16 30.16 27.79
N PHE A 101 35.52 30.71 26.76
CA PHE A 101 35.92 31.98 26.15
C PHE A 101 35.72 33.16 27.10
N SER A 102 34.62 33.20 27.84
CA SER A 102 34.36 34.22 28.87
C SER A 102 35.46 34.18 29.94
N SER A 103 35.75 33.01 30.51
CA SER A 103 36.80 32.86 31.52
C SER A 103 38.20 33.22 31.01
N TYR A 104 38.51 32.89 29.75
CA TYR A 104 39.79 33.25 29.12
C TYR A 104 39.92 34.76 28.92
N SER A 105 38.85 35.42 28.49
CA SER A 105 38.82 36.88 28.23
C SER A 105 38.95 37.69 29.52
N GLU A 106 38.31 37.25 30.61
CA GLU A 106 38.45 37.85 31.93
C GLU A 106 39.89 37.74 32.47
N SER A 107 40.53 36.59 32.24
CA SER A 107 41.91 36.34 32.68
C SER A 107 42.96 37.05 31.83
N ASN A 108 42.62 37.47 30.60
CA ASN A 108 43.55 38.08 29.64
C ASN A 108 42.99 39.37 29.03
N PRO A 109 42.74 40.43 29.83
CA PRO A 109 42.05 41.64 29.37
C PRO A 109 42.79 42.39 28.25
N ASN A 110 44.11 42.21 28.13
CA ASN A 110 44.94 42.89 27.12
C ASN A 110 45.08 42.11 25.80
N LYS A 111 44.48 40.92 25.68
CA LYS A 111 44.52 40.09 24.47
C LYS A 111 43.14 39.99 23.84
N ILE A 112 42.96 40.61 22.69
CA ILE A 112 41.73 40.50 21.90
C ILE A 112 41.86 39.27 20.99
N VAL A 113 41.05 38.24 21.23
CA VAL A 113 41.02 37.01 20.42
C VAL A 113 39.63 36.83 19.82
N ASN A 114 39.56 36.41 18.55
CA ASN A 114 38.29 36.09 17.90
C ASN A 114 37.71 34.79 18.48
N PHE A 115 36.39 34.72 18.71
CA PHE A 115 35.73 33.54 19.26
C PHE A 115 36.00 32.25 18.47
N PHE A 116 35.99 32.29 17.14
CA PHE A 116 36.25 31.10 16.32
C PHE A 116 37.70 30.62 16.42
N ASP A 117 38.64 31.55 16.47
CA ASP A 117 40.06 31.22 16.66
C ASP A 117 40.30 30.63 18.07
N PHE A 118 39.63 31.18 19.09
CA PHE A 118 39.60 30.59 20.43
C PHE A 118 38.99 29.19 20.43
N TRP A 119 37.85 29.00 19.76
CA TRP A 119 37.14 27.73 19.77
C TRP A 119 37.93 26.62 19.06
N GLU A 120 38.68 26.95 18.01
CA GLU A 120 39.57 25.98 17.36
C GLU A 120 40.78 25.62 18.22
N ASN A 121 41.47 26.61 18.79
CA ASN A 121 42.76 26.40 19.46
C ASN A 121 42.65 26.09 20.96
N GLY A 122 41.56 26.51 21.61
CA GLY A 122 41.22 26.29 23.02
C GLY A 122 42.11 26.97 24.06
N TYR A 123 43.30 27.46 23.68
CA TYR A 123 44.24 28.24 24.49
C TYR A 123 44.55 27.63 25.89
N GLY A 124 44.46 26.30 26.01
CA GLY A 124 44.71 25.56 27.26
C GLY A 124 43.56 25.57 28.27
N VAL A 125 42.47 26.30 28.00
CA VAL A 125 41.29 26.41 28.88
C VAL A 125 40.15 25.53 28.40
N LEU A 126 40.00 25.38 27.07
CA LEU A 126 39.02 24.49 26.47
C LEU A 126 39.61 23.10 26.25
N ASN A 127 38.86 22.05 26.63
CA ASN A 127 39.24 20.67 26.33
C ASN A 127 39.26 20.45 24.81
N LYS A 128 40.31 19.79 24.30
CA LYS A 128 40.48 19.42 22.87
C LYS A 128 39.28 18.67 22.28
N PHE A 129 38.48 18.00 23.12
CA PHE A 129 37.25 17.34 22.67
C PHE A 129 36.19 18.33 22.15
N TRP A 130 36.10 19.52 22.76
CA TRP A 130 35.11 20.55 22.44
C TRP A 130 35.62 21.58 21.43
N THR A 131 36.78 21.35 20.80
CA THR A 131 37.26 22.25 19.76
C THR A 131 36.38 22.17 18.52
N LEU A 132 36.31 23.28 17.78
CA LEU A 132 35.46 23.42 16.62
C LEU A 132 35.68 22.29 15.59
N SER A 133 36.93 22.01 15.21
CA SER A 133 37.27 20.93 14.28
C SER A 133 36.88 19.54 14.76
N ASN A 134 36.99 19.25 16.06
CA ASN A 134 36.62 17.94 16.58
C ASN A 134 35.10 17.73 16.58
N ILE A 135 34.34 18.76 16.98
CA ILE A 135 32.88 18.74 16.92
C ILE A 135 32.40 18.55 15.48
N ALA A 136 32.94 19.34 14.54
CA ALA A 136 32.58 19.24 13.13
C ALA A 136 32.83 17.84 12.54
N ARG A 137 33.93 17.16 12.95
CA ARG A 137 34.19 15.77 12.55
C ARG A 137 33.15 14.80 13.11
N ILE A 138 32.79 14.95 14.38
CA ILE A 138 31.78 14.10 15.02
C ILE A 138 30.42 14.30 14.35
N ASP A 139 30.01 15.54 14.09
CA ASP A 139 28.74 15.83 13.42
C ASP A 139 28.72 15.28 11.99
N PHE A 140 29.81 15.41 11.25
CA PHE A 140 29.93 14.80 9.92
C PHE A 140 29.72 13.27 9.98
N LEU A 141 30.32 12.59 10.97
CA LEU A 141 30.14 11.15 11.16
C LEU A 141 28.71 10.79 11.56
N LEU A 142 28.09 11.56 12.47
CA LEU A 142 26.71 11.34 12.89
C LEU A 142 25.73 11.55 11.74
N LEU A 143 25.90 12.61 10.93
CA LEU A 143 25.09 12.84 9.74
C LEU A 143 25.27 11.72 8.70
N THR A 144 26.50 11.27 8.49
CA THR A 144 26.80 10.13 7.61
C THR A 144 26.09 8.86 8.09
N LEU A 145 26.10 8.60 9.40
CA LEU A 145 25.42 7.46 9.99
C LEU A 145 23.89 7.54 9.81
N VAL A 146 23.29 8.72 9.95
CA VAL A 146 21.85 8.95 9.69
C VAL A 146 21.49 8.64 8.23
N ILE A 147 22.34 9.04 7.29
CA ILE A 147 22.14 8.77 5.86
C ILE A 147 22.23 7.26 5.58
N ILE A 148 23.28 6.60 6.07
CA ILE A 148 23.45 5.14 5.92
C ILE A 148 22.26 4.39 6.51
N THR A 149 21.81 4.80 7.71
CA THR A 149 20.63 4.21 8.35
C THR A 149 19.37 4.40 7.50
N SER A 150 19.20 5.58 6.89
CA SER A 150 18.07 5.86 6.00
C SER A 150 18.08 4.97 4.75
N LEU A 151 19.26 4.74 4.15
CA LEU A 151 19.41 3.81 3.04
C LEU A 151 19.12 2.35 3.45
N ALA A 152 19.59 1.94 4.63
CA ALA A 152 19.31 0.61 5.16
C ALA A 152 17.80 0.39 5.39
N ILE A 153 17.08 1.38 5.93
CA ILE A 153 15.62 1.34 6.08
C ILE A 153 14.96 1.12 4.71
N ALA A 154 15.33 1.91 3.71
CA ALA A 154 14.76 1.80 2.37
C ALA A 154 14.98 0.40 1.76
N TYR A 155 16.19 -0.14 1.94
CA TYR A 155 16.52 -1.50 1.50
C TYR A 155 15.64 -2.56 2.17
N PHE A 156 15.56 -2.57 3.51
CA PHE A 156 14.74 -3.56 4.24
C PHE A 156 13.25 -3.46 3.91
N GLN A 157 12.72 -2.24 3.76
CA GLN A 157 11.33 -2.05 3.35
C GLN A 157 11.06 -2.59 1.95
N GLN A 158 11.98 -2.36 1.01
CA GLN A 158 11.83 -2.86 -0.36
C GLN A 158 11.86 -4.39 -0.39
N THR A 159 12.82 -5.01 0.31
CA THR A 159 12.91 -6.48 0.41
C THR A 159 11.67 -7.07 1.07
N SER A 160 11.17 -6.44 2.14
CA SER A 160 9.93 -6.84 2.80
C SER A 160 8.74 -6.78 1.84
N LYS A 161 8.56 -5.67 1.11
CA LYS A 161 7.49 -5.48 0.13
C LYS A 161 7.53 -6.53 -0.99
N VAL A 162 8.70 -6.78 -1.58
CA VAL A 162 8.84 -7.77 -2.65
C VAL A 162 8.46 -9.16 -2.16
N ARG A 163 8.94 -9.57 -0.99
CA ARG A 163 8.60 -10.87 -0.40
C ARG A 163 7.14 -11.01 -0.05
N ARG A 164 6.54 -9.95 0.51
CA ARG A 164 5.11 -9.92 0.85
C ARG A 164 4.22 -9.99 -0.37
N ASN A 165 4.58 -9.28 -1.45
CA ASN A 165 3.81 -9.30 -2.69
C ASN A 165 3.91 -10.67 -3.37
N ALA A 166 5.10 -11.27 -3.42
CA ALA A 166 5.26 -12.61 -3.98
C ALA A 166 4.42 -13.66 -3.23
N GLU A 167 4.48 -13.68 -1.90
CA GLU A 167 3.66 -14.60 -1.10
C GLU A 167 2.16 -14.27 -1.24
N LYS A 168 1.80 -12.99 -1.29
CA LYS A 168 0.41 -12.57 -1.52
C LYS A 168 -0.12 -13.11 -2.84
N ASP A 169 0.65 -12.96 -3.92
CA ASP A 169 0.25 -13.42 -5.24
C ASP A 169 0.08 -14.95 -5.25
N GLU A 170 1.00 -15.70 -4.62
CA GLU A 170 0.87 -17.16 -4.48
C GLU A 170 -0.36 -17.56 -3.67
N ILE A 171 -0.60 -16.90 -2.53
CA ILE A 171 -1.76 -17.12 -1.66
C ILE A 171 -3.07 -16.81 -2.39
N ASP A 172 -3.15 -15.69 -3.09
CA ASP A 172 -4.34 -15.25 -3.81
C ASP A 172 -4.66 -16.20 -4.96
N GLN A 173 -3.65 -16.74 -5.65
CA GLN A 173 -3.83 -17.79 -6.67
C GLN A 173 -4.36 -19.10 -6.08
N GLU A 174 -3.78 -19.57 -4.97
CA GLU A 174 -4.26 -20.78 -4.29
C GLU A 174 -5.70 -20.61 -3.78
N ARG A 175 -6.00 -19.46 -3.17
CA ARG A 175 -7.34 -19.12 -2.68
C ARG A 175 -8.34 -19.06 -3.84
N LEU A 176 -8.00 -18.39 -4.94
CA LEU A 176 -8.86 -18.29 -6.12
C LEU A 176 -9.13 -19.67 -6.74
N ASN A 177 -8.12 -20.53 -6.82
CA ASN A 177 -8.27 -21.90 -7.33
C ASN A 177 -9.27 -22.69 -6.48
N ILE A 178 -9.12 -22.67 -5.15
CA ILE A 178 -10.07 -23.33 -4.24
C ILE A 178 -11.47 -22.71 -4.35
N ALA A 179 -11.57 -21.38 -4.47
CA ALA A 179 -12.85 -20.69 -4.66
C ALA A 179 -13.57 -21.14 -5.93
N LEU A 180 -12.85 -21.25 -7.05
CA LEU A 180 -13.37 -21.70 -8.33
C LEU A 180 -13.81 -23.18 -8.26
N ASP A 181 -13.00 -24.05 -7.66
CA ASP A 181 -13.33 -25.46 -7.43
C ASP A 181 -14.63 -25.60 -6.61
N VAL A 182 -14.79 -24.79 -5.56
CA VAL A 182 -16.00 -24.76 -4.72
C VAL A 182 -17.20 -24.24 -5.51
N ASN A 183 -17.05 -23.11 -6.20
CA ASN A 183 -18.12 -22.53 -7.00
C ASN A 183 -18.57 -23.47 -8.12
N GLU A 184 -17.65 -24.10 -8.85
CA GLU A 184 -17.99 -25.07 -9.91
C GLU A 184 -18.79 -26.25 -9.36
N TYR A 185 -18.37 -26.76 -8.19
CA TYR A 185 -19.05 -27.86 -7.53
C TYR A 185 -20.46 -27.46 -7.05
N LEU A 186 -20.57 -26.34 -6.33
CA LEU A 186 -21.83 -25.85 -5.76
C LEU A 186 -22.80 -25.32 -6.81
N PHE A 187 -22.31 -24.85 -7.97
CA PHE A 187 -23.15 -24.35 -9.05
C PHE A 187 -24.21 -25.36 -9.50
N ARG A 188 -23.91 -26.66 -9.40
CA ARG A 188 -24.83 -27.75 -9.77
C ARG A 188 -26.01 -27.90 -8.80
N PHE A 189 -25.88 -27.37 -7.60
CA PHE A 189 -26.86 -27.47 -6.51
C PHE A 189 -27.64 -26.17 -6.31
N ARG A 190 -27.36 -25.13 -7.10
CA ARG A 190 -28.18 -23.93 -7.10
C ARG A 190 -29.62 -24.33 -7.43
N ALA A 191 -30.54 -24.02 -6.52
CA ALA A 191 -31.96 -24.26 -6.71
C ALA A 191 -32.48 -23.38 -7.87
N LEU A 192 -32.30 -23.87 -9.09
CA LEU A 192 -32.93 -23.31 -10.30
C LEU A 192 -34.41 -23.69 -10.27
N THR A 193 -35.17 -23.11 -9.34
CA THR A 193 -36.63 -23.15 -9.49
C THR A 193 -36.97 -22.39 -10.77
N PRO A 194 -37.86 -22.91 -11.64
CA PRO A 194 -38.22 -22.26 -12.90
C PRO A 194 -38.72 -20.82 -12.72
N VAL A 195 -39.24 -20.50 -11.53
CA VAL A 195 -39.62 -19.14 -11.12
C VAL A 195 -38.41 -18.21 -11.00
N VAL A 196 -37.35 -18.62 -10.31
CA VAL A 196 -36.12 -17.81 -10.15
C VAL A 196 -35.40 -17.68 -11.49
N LEU A 197 -35.37 -18.73 -12.32
CA LEU A 197 -34.77 -18.67 -13.66
C LEU A 197 -35.51 -17.70 -14.59
N ASN A 198 -36.85 -17.72 -14.60
CA ASN A 198 -37.63 -16.76 -15.38
C ASN A 198 -37.45 -15.32 -14.89
N GLN A 199 -37.35 -15.10 -13.59
CA GLN A 199 -37.12 -13.78 -13.01
C GLN A 199 -35.72 -13.23 -13.31
N SER A 200 -34.69 -14.07 -13.19
CA SER A 200 -33.30 -13.67 -13.47
C SER A 200 -33.07 -13.42 -14.96
N ILE A 201 -33.61 -14.26 -15.85
CA ILE A 201 -33.57 -14.03 -17.30
C ILE A 201 -34.33 -12.75 -17.66
N SER A 202 -35.51 -12.52 -17.08
CA SER A 202 -36.27 -11.30 -17.32
C SER A 202 -35.55 -10.05 -16.80
N ALA A 203 -34.84 -10.13 -15.67
CA ALA A 203 -34.01 -9.04 -15.16
C ALA A 203 -32.81 -8.78 -16.09
N ALA A 204 -32.05 -9.81 -16.44
CA ALA A 204 -30.90 -9.69 -17.35
C ALA A 204 -31.29 -9.14 -18.72
N ILE A 205 -32.45 -9.55 -19.28
CA ILE A 205 -32.98 -9.01 -20.55
C ILE A 205 -33.34 -7.51 -20.40
N ARG A 206 -33.94 -7.11 -19.27
CA ARG A 206 -34.26 -5.70 -18.99
C ARG A 206 -32.98 -4.86 -18.88
N ASP A 207 -31.97 -5.36 -18.18
CA ASP A 207 -30.69 -4.67 -18.00
C ASP A 207 -29.93 -4.58 -19.32
N LEU A 208 -29.86 -5.67 -20.10
CA LEU A 208 -29.29 -5.66 -21.45
C LEU A 208 -30.00 -4.66 -22.37
N ARG A 209 -31.34 -4.60 -22.31
CA ARG A 209 -32.12 -3.65 -23.09
C ARG A 209 -31.87 -2.20 -22.65
N ALA A 210 -31.73 -1.95 -21.34
CA ALA A 210 -31.38 -0.65 -20.80
C ALA A 210 -29.96 -0.22 -21.21
N SER A 211 -28.98 -1.13 -21.09
CA SER A 211 -27.61 -0.89 -21.54
C SER A 211 -27.54 -0.66 -23.06
N SER A 212 -28.20 -1.48 -23.88
CA SER A 212 -28.28 -1.28 -25.33
C SER A 212 -28.94 0.05 -25.69
N SER A 213 -30.01 0.44 -24.97
CA SER A 213 -30.62 1.76 -25.10
C SER A 213 -29.66 2.90 -24.76
N SER A 214 -28.90 2.78 -23.67
CA SER A 214 -27.91 3.79 -23.28
C SER A 214 -26.76 3.89 -24.29
N VAL A 215 -26.28 2.76 -24.82
CA VAL A 215 -25.27 2.72 -25.89
C VAL A 215 -25.82 3.38 -27.16
N GLY A 216 -27.07 3.11 -27.53
CA GLY A 216 -27.72 3.78 -28.66
C GLY A 216 -27.87 5.30 -28.46
N LYS A 217 -28.15 5.74 -27.22
CA LYS A 217 -28.17 7.18 -26.88
C LYS A 217 -26.79 7.81 -26.95
N LEU A 218 -25.76 7.12 -26.43
CA LEU A 218 -24.37 7.54 -26.48
C LEU A 218 -23.85 7.62 -27.92
N MET A 219 -24.19 6.65 -28.77
CA MET A 219 -23.87 6.70 -30.20
C MET A 219 -24.53 7.89 -30.88
N LYS A 220 -25.82 8.16 -30.64
CA LYS A 220 -26.51 9.34 -31.18
C LYS A 220 -25.91 10.66 -30.68
N SER A 221 -25.53 10.74 -29.39
CA SER A 221 -24.87 11.94 -28.88
C SER A 221 -23.47 12.11 -29.47
N SER A 222 -22.73 11.02 -29.63
CA SER A 222 -21.41 11.01 -30.27
C SER A 222 -21.49 11.46 -31.74
N GLU A 223 -22.47 10.96 -32.50
CA GLU A 223 -22.72 11.38 -33.87
C GLU A 223 -23.10 12.86 -33.96
N LYS A 224 -23.95 13.34 -33.04
CA LYS A 224 -24.30 14.77 -32.94
C LYS A 224 -23.07 15.62 -32.58
N SER A 225 -22.23 15.19 -31.65
CA SER A 225 -20.98 15.87 -31.29
C SER A 225 -19.99 15.89 -32.45
N ALA A 226 -19.84 14.78 -33.19
CA ALA A 226 -19.02 14.70 -34.39
C ALA A 226 -19.54 15.64 -35.49
N ALA A 227 -20.86 15.73 -35.68
CA ALA A 227 -21.49 16.65 -36.62
C ALA A 227 -21.29 18.13 -36.22
N GLU A 228 -21.36 18.47 -34.94
CA GLU A 228 -21.06 19.83 -34.43
C GLU A 228 -19.58 20.20 -34.61
N LEU A 229 -18.67 19.25 -34.36
CA LEU A 229 -17.24 19.41 -34.61
C LEU A 229 -16.95 19.60 -36.11
N ALA A 230 -17.57 18.80 -36.97
CA ALA A 230 -17.44 18.91 -38.43
C ALA A 230 -18.02 20.21 -38.99
N LYS A 231 -19.08 20.76 -38.38
CA LYS A 231 -19.64 22.08 -38.71
C LYS A 231 -18.75 23.25 -38.28
N GLY A 232 -17.67 22.99 -37.54
CA GLY A 232 -16.72 24.01 -37.10
C GLY A 232 -17.31 25.05 -36.16
N SER A 233 -18.46 24.76 -35.52
CA SER A 233 -19.18 25.70 -34.66
C SER A 233 -18.34 26.10 -33.44
N ALA A 234 -17.65 25.12 -32.82
CA ALA A 234 -16.75 25.35 -31.68
C ALA A 234 -15.55 26.23 -32.05
N ILE A 235 -14.95 26.00 -33.23
CA ILE A 235 -13.80 26.80 -33.71
C ILE A 235 -14.25 28.21 -34.06
N ARG A 236 -15.39 28.38 -34.74
CA ARG A 236 -15.97 29.70 -35.04
C ARG A 236 -16.36 30.48 -33.79
N GLN A 237 -16.90 29.79 -32.78
CA GLN A 237 -17.31 30.39 -31.51
C GLN A 237 -16.08 30.86 -30.70
N GLN A 238 -15.02 30.04 -30.64
CA GLN A 238 -13.73 30.40 -30.06
C GLN A 238 -13.08 31.59 -30.79
N LEU A 239 -13.02 31.56 -32.13
CA LEU A 239 -12.51 32.68 -32.94
C LEU A 239 -13.29 33.98 -32.69
N SER A 240 -14.62 33.92 -32.63
CA SER A 240 -15.45 35.12 -32.35
C SER A 240 -15.22 35.67 -30.95
N SER A 241 -14.94 34.83 -29.96
CA SER A 241 -14.65 35.24 -28.59
C SER A 241 -13.26 35.88 -28.46
N ILE A 242 -12.27 35.35 -29.18
CA ILE A 242 -10.92 35.91 -29.25
C ILE A 242 -10.95 37.26 -29.97
N GLN A 243 -11.71 37.38 -31.06
CA GLN A 243 -11.85 38.63 -31.81
C GLN A 243 -12.48 39.75 -30.96
N LYS A 244 -13.51 39.43 -30.17
CA LYS A 244 -14.11 40.36 -29.20
C LYS A 244 -13.14 40.77 -28.08
N LEU A 245 -12.26 39.87 -27.64
CA LEU A 245 -11.23 40.18 -26.65
C LEU A 245 -10.18 41.13 -27.23
N VAL A 246 -9.73 40.88 -28.46
CA VAL A 246 -8.75 41.75 -29.14
C VAL A 246 -9.30 43.16 -29.37
N GLU A 247 -10.55 43.31 -29.81
CA GLU A 247 -11.20 44.62 -29.94
C GLU A 247 -11.29 45.38 -28.61
N LYS A 248 -11.45 44.65 -27.49
CA LYS A 248 -11.52 45.26 -26.16
C LYS A 248 -10.15 45.73 -25.64
N PHE A 249 -9.05 45.17 -26.15
CA PHE A 249 -7.69 45.61 -25.83
C PHE A 249 -7.16 46.71 -26.76
N GLN A 250 -7.87 47.04 -27.85
CA GLN A 250 -7.52 48.10 -28.80
C GLN A 250 -8.24 49.45 -28.54
N LYS A 251 -9.05 49.55 -27.49
CA LYS A 251 -9.65 50.79 -26.98
C LYS A 251 -9.06 51.14 -25.62
#